data_AF-A0A3B9RUU6-F1
#
_entry.id   AF-A0A3B9RUU6-F1
#
_cell.length_a   1.000
_cell.length_b   1.000
_cell.length_c   1.000
_cell.angle_alpha   90.00
_cell.angle_beta   90.00
_cell.angle_gamma   90.00
#
_symmetry.space_group_name_H-M   'P 1'
#
loop_
_entity.id
_entity.type
_entity.pdbx_description
1 polymer ?
#
loop_
_entity_poly.entity_id
_entity_poly.type
_entity_poly.pdbx_seq_one_letter_code
_entity_poly.pdbx_strand_id
1 'polypeptide(L)' 'MVQLVEEHKLKAEDIEHIAVSLPPMGAKIVNGRTMPDVNLQYALAAILLDDGKLTFAATHDYDRL' A
#
# COMPACT_ATOMS: atom_id res chain seq x y z
N MET A 1 -1.98 -8.36 0.56
CA MET A 1 -1.43 -7.65 -0.62
C MET A 1 -0.11 -8.26 -1.06
N VAL A 2 0.95 -8.27 -0.22
CA VAL A 2 2.26 -8.92 -0.51
C VAL A 2 2.09 -10.28 -1.18
N GLN A 3 1.44 -11.23 -0.50
CA GLN A 3 1.19 -12.58 -1.03
C GLN A 3 0.42 -12.58 -2.35
N LEU A 4 -0.59 -11.71 -2.51
CA LEU A 4 -1.39 -11.64 -3.74
C LEU A 4 -0.52 -11.23 -4.94
N VAL A 5 0.34 -10.23 -4.76
CA VAL A 5 1.25 -9.76 -5.82
C VAL A 5 2.32 -10.82 -6.12
N GLU A 6 2.86 -11.46 -5.08
CA GLU A 6 3.88 -12.50 -5.25
C GLU A 6 3.35 -13.75 -5.96
N GLU A 7 2.16 -14.24 -5.60
CA GLU A 7 1.56 -15.46 -6.12
C GLU A 7 0.95 -15.27 -7.51
N HIS A 8 0.26 -14.14 -7.73
CA HIS A 8 -0.49 -13.90 -8.96
C HIS A 8 0.20 -12.96 -9.94
N LYS A 9 1.38 -12.42 -9.58
CA LYS A 9 2.16 -11.48 -10.41
C LYS A 9 1.37 -10.26 -10.87
N LEU A 10 0.44 -9.80 -10.03
CA LEU A 10 -0.43 -8.66 -10.31
C LEU A 10 0.39 -7.41 -10.62
N LYS A 11 0.01 -6.70 -11.68
CA LYS A 11 0.51 -5.37 -12.04
C LYS A 11 -0.58 -4.33 -11.84
N ALA A 12 -0.18 -3.06 -11.77
CA ALA A 12 -1.11 -1.94 -11.56
C ALA A 12 -2.20 -1.86 -12.64
N GLU A 13 -1.85 -2.24 -13.87
CA GLU A 13 -2.73 -2.32 -15.03
C GLU A 13 -3.78 -3.44 -14.94
N ASP A 14 -3.57 -4.45 -14.08
CA ASP A 14 -4.53 -5.54 -13.87
C ASP A 14 -5.61 -5.20 -12.83
N ILE A 15 -5.47 -4.08 -12.12
CA ILE A 15 -6.28 -3.75 -10.95
C ILE A 15 -7.17 -2.54 -11.22
N GLU A 16 -8.48 -2.76 -11.25
CA GLU A 16 -9.46 -1.68 -11.34
C GLU A 16 -9.63 -0.92 -10.01
N HIS A 17 -9.71 -1.66 -8.88
CA HIS A 17 -9.94 -1.07 -7.57
C HIS A 17 -9.43 -1.97 -6.43
N ILE A 18 -9.01 -1.35 -5.32
CA ILE A 18 -8.65 -2.04 -4.07
C ILE A 18 -9.57 -1.55 -2.94
N ALA A 19 -10.38 -2.45 -2.40
CA ALA A 19 -11.19 -2.20 -1.21
C ALA A 19 -10.55 -2.83 0.02
N VAL A 20 -10.47 -2.08 1.13
CA VAL A 20 -9.89 -2.57 2.40
C VAL A 20 -10.90 -2.42 3.52
N SER A 21 -11.16 -3.51 4.24
CA SER A 21 -12.02 -3.51 5.43
C SER A 21 -11.16 -3.41 6.69
N LEU A 22 -11.46 -2.41 7.53
CA LEU A 22 -10.75 -2.15 8.78
C LEU A 22 -11.74 -1.77 9.89
N PRO A 23 -11.42 -2.04 11.17
CA PRO A 23 -12.18 -1.48 12.28
C PRO A 23 -12.22 0.05 12.22
N PRO A 24 -13.33 0.70 12.60
CA PRO A 24 -13.49 2.16 12.46
C PRO A 24 -12.36 2.99 13.08
N MET A 25 -11.82 2.55 14.22
CA MET A 25 -10.71 3.26 14.88
C MET A 25 -9.39 3.11 14.11
N GLY A 26 -9.07 1.90 13.63
CA GLY A 26 -7.86 1.66 12.84
C GLY A 26 -7.89 2.43 11.51
N ALA A 27 -9.03 2.42 10.83
CA ALA A 27 -9.22 3.13 9.56
C ALA A 27 -8.90 4.63 9.70
N LYS A 28 -9.33 5.27 10.79
CA LYS A 28 -9.05 6.69 11.03
C LYS A 28 -7.57 6.97 11.21
N ILE A 29 -6.77 6.03 11.70
CA ILE A 29 -5.34 6.25 11.96
C ILE A 29 -4.55 6.25 10.64
N VAL A 30 -4.92 5.42 9.68
CA VAL A 30 -4.09 5.15 8.48
C VAL A 30 -4.63 5.73 7.17
N ASN A 31 -5.89 6.18 7.16
CA ASN A 31 -6.53 6.68 5.94
C ASN A 31 -6.05 8.09 5.55
N GLY A 32 -5.43 8.23 4.38
CA GLY A 32 -5.12 9.53 3.77
C GLY A 32 -4.07 10.35 4.53
N ARG A 33 -3.02 9.69 5.05
CA ARG A 33 -1.95 10.35 5.80
C ARG A 33 -0.88 10.93 4.89
N THR A 34 -0.30 12.07 5.28
CA THR A 34 0.84 12.68 4.59
C THR A 34 2.18 12.10 5.10
N MET A 35 2.17 10.83 5.53
CA MET A 35 3.31 10.12 6.09
C MET A 35 3.34 8.71 5.45
N PRO A 36 4.37 8.34 4.68
CA PRO A 36 4.36 7.11 3.89
C PRO A 36 4.25 5.83 4.74
N ASP A 37 4.87 5.82 5.92
CA ASP A 37 4.85 4.72 6.89
C ASP A 37 3.51 4.51 7.61
N VAL A 38 2.59 5.50 7.58
CA VAL A 38 1.26 5.40 8.20
C VAL A 38 0.13 5.42 7.17
N ASN A 39 0.39 5.89 5.94
CA ASN A 39 -0.62 5.92 4.88
C ASN A 39 -0.84 4.52 4.31
N LEU A 40 -2.02 3.96 4.56
CA LEU A 40 -2.39 2.62 4.07
C LEU A 40 -2.42 2.53 2.55
N GLN A 41 -2.94 3.56 1.89
CA GLN A 41 -3.03 3.60 0.44
C GLN A 41 -1.64 3.59 -0.19
N TYR A 42 -0.71 4.38 0.37
CA TYR A 42 0.69 4.35 -0.03
C TYR A 42 1.31 2.98 0.17
N ALA A 43 1.15 2.36 1.34
CA ALA A 43 1.70 1.05 1.61
C ALA A 43 1.22 -0.01 0.60
N LEU A 44 -0.08 -0.01 0.25
CA LEU A 44 -0.64 -0.92 -0.74
C LEU A 44 -0.14 -0.63 -2.16
N ALA A 45 -0.04 0.65 -2.53
CA ALA A 45 0.51 1.07 -3.82
C ALA A 45 2.00 0.69 -3.95
N ALA A 46 2.80 0.94 -2.93
CA ALA A 46 4.22 0.57 -2.89
C ALA A 46 4.38 -0.95 -3.04
N ILE A 47 3.62 -1.76 -2.30
CA ILE A 47 3.65 -3.23 -2.44
C ILE A 47 3.33 -3.66 -3.87
N LEU A 48 2.33 -3.06 -4.51
CA LEU A 48 1.95 -3.41 -5.88
C LEU A 48 3.02 -3.00 -6.91
N LEU A 49 3.56 -1.80 -6.76
CA LEU A 49 4.55 -1.23 -7.69
C LEU A 49 5.94 -1.84 -7.50
N ASP A 50 6.26 -2.31 -6.29
CA ASP A 50 7.58 -2.84 -5.93
C ASP A 50 7.58 -4.38 -5.87
N ASP A 51 6.80 -5.01 -6.75
CA ASP A 51 6.74 -6.47 -6.95
C ASP A 51 6.49 -7.27 -5.65
N GLY A 52 5.54 -6.81 -4.85
CA GLY A 52 5.10 -7.47 -3.63
C GLY A 52 5.85 -7.03 -2.38
N LYS A 53 6.69 -6.00 -2.42
CA LYS A 53 7.55 -5.62 -1.29
C LYS A 53 7.17 -4.28 -0.68
N LEU A 54 7.26 -4.19 0.66
CA LEU A 54 7.30 -2.93 1.37
C LEU A 54 8.64 -2.84 2.11
N THR A 55 9.47 -1.87 1.73
CA THR A 55 10.81 -1.71 2.30
C THR A 55 10.85 -0.52 3.26
N PHE A 56 11.80 -0.56 4.21
CA PHE A 56 12.02 0.57 5.13
C PHE A 56 12.34 1.87 4.40
N ALA A 57 13.10 1.80 3.31
CA ALA A 57 13.40 2.98 2.49
C ALA A 57 12.12 3.58 1.89
N ALA A 58 11.24 2.74 1.33
CA ALA A 58 9.96 3.20 0.77
C ALA A 58 9.06 3.86 1.81
N THR A 59 9.08 3.42 3.08
CA THR A 59 8.26 4.04 4.14
C THR A 59 8.81 5.39 4.64
N HIS A 60 9.98 5.82 4.19
CA HIS A 60 10.60 7.10 4.52
C HIS A 60 10.79 8.00 3.30
N ASP A 61 10.27 7.60 2.15
CA ASP A 61 10.31 8.38 0.92
C ASP A 61 9.08 9.29 0.83
N TYR A 62 9.25 10.52 1.31
CA TYR A 62 8.18 11.54 1.31
C TYR A 62 7.96 12.17 -0.07
N ASP A 63 8.94 12.09 -0.97
CA ASP A 63 8.83 12.66 -2.32
C ASP A 63 8.00 11.75 -3.23
N ARG A 64 7.98 10.44 -2.95
CA ARG A 64 7.15 9.44 -3.67
C ARG A 64 5.67 9.46 -3.27
N LEU A 65 5.34 9.97 -2.07
CA LEU A 65 3.97 10.02 -1.54
C LEU A 65 3.07 10.98 -2.32
#